data_AF-A0A317HDF2-F1
#
_entry.id   AF-A0A317HDF2-F1
#
_cell.length_a   1.000
_cell.length_b   1.000
_cell.length_c   1.000
_cell.angle_alpha   90.00
_cell.angle_beta   90.00
_cell.angle_gamma   90.00
#
_symmetry.space_group_name_H-M   'P 1'
#
loop_
_entity.id
_entity.type
_entity.pdbx_description
1 polymer ?
#
loop_
_entity_poly.entity_id
_entity_poly.type
_entity_poly.pdbx_seq_one_letter_code
_entity_poly.pdbx_strand_id
1 'polypeptide(L)'
;MSSGETNLIPPNQETENMEVHHHPDIHHKPKKWKEYVIEFAMIFLAVTLGFLAENLREHIAERSKERKYIAAFISNVKDDTAYLNYVIQFDNHLVKGVDSILMLSHADMSRESNRRSFYHFALQYFYNSAAFKSNDVTLQQLKNTGDFKLIEKGHVADSLTKYASDVQNIYSQGDYYNAYFKDILARLDEIYDITLFGDSTYQKDGQMMNKPFPPFRDNNVKLPVLFNKIFSFRIITYSYAENYLKPQLKSAKSLLSFLKKEYGMTD
;
A
#
# COMPACT_ATOMS: atom_id res chain seq x y z
N MET A 1 38.48 -77.87 -23.19
CA MET A 1 39.32 -77.59 -24.38
C MET A 1 39.72 -76.14 -24.28
N SER A 2 40.97 -75.69 -24.21
CA SER A 2 42.31 -76.27 -24.40
C SER A 2 43.23 -75.23 -23.76
N SER A 3 43.79 -75.47 -22.57
CA SER A 3 45.21 -75.81 -22.33
C SER A 3 46.24 -74.90 -23.02
N GLY A 4 47.15 -74.35 -22.22
CA GLY A 4 48.38 -73.72 -22.70
C GLY A 4 49.19 -73.05 -21.59
N GLU A 5 49.79 -73.84 -20.70
CA GLU A 5 50.97 -73.42 -19.92
C GLU A 5 52.17 -73.23 -20.85
N THR A 6 53.06 -72.27 -20.56
CA THR A 6 54.51 -72.54 -20.48
C THR A 6 55.23 -71.40 -19.78
N ASN A 7 55.96 -71.75 -18.71
CA ASN A 7 57.04 -70.96 -18.11
C ASN A 7 58.29 -70.99 -19.02
N LEU A 8 59.15 -69.96 -18.93
CA LEU A 8 60.62 -70.03 -18.70
C LEU A 8 61.29 -68.63 -18.88
N ILE A 9 62.28 -68.34 -18.03
CA ILE A 9 63.07 -67.10 -17.77
C ILE A 9 64.58 -67.47 -17.94
N PRO A 10 65.64 -66.60 -18.10
CA PRO A 10 65.90 -65.28 -18.73
C PRO A 10 67.19 -65.34 -19.66
N PRO A 11 68.04 -64.28 -19.98
CA PRO A 11 68.79 -63.38 -19.06
C PRO A 11 68.96 -61.88 -19.47
N ASN A 12 68.86 -61.02 -18.44
CA ASN A 12 69.68 -59.86 -17.99
C ASN A 12 70.38 -58.82 -18.93
N GLN A 13 70.46 -57.60 -18.36
CA GLN A 13 71.30 -56.39 -18.65
C GLN A 13 70.81 -55.46 -19.77
N GLU A 14 70.78 -54.12 -19.63
CA GLU A 14 71.23 -53.20 -18.59
C GLU A 14 70.49 -51.85 -18.73
N THR A 15 70.38 -51.18 -17.58
CA THR A 15 70.01 -49.78 -17.27
C THR A 15 69.98 -48.73 -18.39
N GLU A 16 68.87 -47.99 -18.49
CA GLU A 16 68.94 -46.55 -18.76
C GLU A 16 67.78 -45.78 -18.10
N ASN A 17 68.14 -44.68 -17.47
CA ASN A 17 67.35 -43.80 -16.62
C ASN A 17 66.03 -43.34 -17.25
N MET A 18 64.93 -43.36 -16.50
CA MET A 18 64.00 -42.22 -16.47
C MET A 18 63.25 -42.14 -15.14
N GLU A 19 63.56 -41.04 -14.44
CA GLU A 19 62.75 -40.35 -13.43
C GLU A 19 62.27 -41.18 -12.23
N VAL A 20 63.19 -41.35 -11.28
CA VAL A 20 62.81 -41.55 -9.88
C VAL A 20 62.01 -40.33 -9.46
N HIS A 21 60.71 -40.51 -9.24
CA HIS A 21 59.90 -39.52 -8.54
C HIS A 21 60.61 -39.22 -7.21
N HIS A 22 61.30 -38.07 -7.15
CA HIS A 22 61.63 -37.46 -5.88
C HIS A 22 60.30 -37.13 -5.22
N HIS A 23 59.75 -38.08 -4.46
CA HIS A 23 58.93 -37.70 -3.33
C HIS A 23 59.79 -36.70 -2.55
N PRO A 24 59.35 -35.45 -2.37
CA PRO A 24 60.05 -34.56 -1.48
C PRO A 24 60.13 -35.35 -0.18
N ASP A 25 61.35 -35.57 0.32
CA ASP A 25 61.56 -36.00 1.68
C ASP A 25 61.02 -34.87 2.55
N ILE A 26 59.71 -34.89 2.79
CA ILE A 26 59.05 -34.11 3.80
C ILE A 26 59.44 -34.78 5.11
N HIS A 27 60.72 -34.70 5.45
CA HIS A 27 61.19 -34.82 6.82
C HIS A 27 60.49 -33.70 7.58
N HIS A 28 59.27 -33.98 8.04
CA HIS A 28 58.56 -33.19 9.01
C HIS A 28 59.41 -33.21 10.28
N LYS A 29 60.37 -32.27 10.39
CA LYS A 29 60.93 -31.92 11.67
C LYS A 29 59.74 -31.67 12.59
N PRO A 30 59.65 -32.32 13.77
CA PRO A 30 58.52 -32.14 14.65
C PRO A 30 58.38 -30.65 14.94
N LYS A 31 57.27 -30.06 14.46
CA LYS A 31 56.98 -28.64 14.63
C LYS A 31 57.01 -28.32 16.11
N LYS A 32 57.62 -27.19 16.46
CA LYS A 32 57.62 -26.73 17.85
C LYS A 32 56.18 -26.39 18.22
N TRP A 33 55.72 -26.70 19.44
CA TRP A 33 54.37 -26.36 19.92
C TRP A 33 53.94 -24.94 19.51
N LYS A 34 54.85 -23.97 19.62
CA LYS A 34 54.62 -22.57 19.24
C LYS A 34 54.16 -22.39 17.79
N GLU A 35 54.67 -23.19 16.85
CA GLU A 35 54.28 -23.15 15.44
C GLU A 35 52.83 -23.61 15.26
N TYR A 36 52.40 -24.66 15.97
CA TYR A 36 50.99 -25.10 15.94
C TYR A 36 50.03 -24.03 16.49
N VAL A 37 50.44 -23.30 17.54
CA VAL A 37 49.63 -22.21 18.09
C VAL A 37 49.52 -21.04 17.11
N ILE A 38 50.61 -20.71 16.40
CA ILE A 38 50.60 -19.65 15.38
C ILE A 38 49.78 -20.06 14.17
N GLU A 39 49.87 -21.32 13.72
CA GLU A 39 49.06 -21.85 12.62
C GLU A 39 47.57 -21.88 12.98
N PHE A 40 47.23 -22.34 14.19
CA PHE A 40 45.87 -22.24 14.70
C PHE A 40 45.41 -20.79 14.75
N ALA A 41 46.21 -19.88 15.31
CA ALA A 41 45.85 -18.47 15.39
C ALA A 41 45.66 -17.84 14.01
N MET A 42 46.49 -18.18 13.02
CA MET A 42 46.35 -17.70 11.64
C MET A 42 45.03 -18.15 11.01
N ILE A 43 44.72 -19.44 11.07
CA ILE A 43 43.48 -19.99 10.52
C ILE A 43 42.26 -19.47 11.27
N PHE A 44 42.32 -19.46 12.60
CA PHE A 44 41.27 -18.95 13.47
C PHE A 44 40.98 -17.47 13.17
N LEU A 45 42.03 -16.64 13.05
CA LEU A 45 41.88 -15.22 12.73
C LEU A 45 41.31 -15.02 11.33
N ALA A 46 41.78 -15.78 10.34
CA ALA A 46 41.28 -15.70 8.96
C ALA A 46 39.76 -16.01 8.89
N VAL A 47 39.32 -17.09 9.54
CA VAL A 47 37.90 -17.47 9.58
C VAL A 47 37.08 -16.46 10.39
N THR A 48 37.58 -16.02 11.54
CA THR A 48 36.89 -15.05 12.40
C THR A 48 36.73 -13.70 11.69
N LEU A 49 37.78 -13.18 11.06
CA LEU A 49 37.72 -11.93 10.31
C LEU A 49 36.80 -12.04 9.08
N GLY A 50 36.81 -13.18 8.39
CA GLY A 50 35.87 -13.43 7.29
C GLY A 50 34.41 -13.35 7.75
N PHE A 51 34.09 -14.00 8.87
CA PHE A 51 32.75 -13.94 9.47
C PHE A 51 32.38 -12.53 9.94
N LEU A 52 33.29 -11.82 10.62
CA LEU A 52 33.05 -10.43 11.06
C LEU A 52 32.86 -9.48 9.88
N ALA A 53 33.65 -9.63 8.82
CA ALA A 53 33.55 -8.81 7.62
C ALA A 53 32.20 -9.02 6.90
N GLU A 54 31.73 -10.25 6.78
CA GLU A 54 30.44 -10.54 6.14
C GLU A 54 29.27 -10.01 6.99
N ASN A 55 29.28 -10.20 8.32
CA ASN A 55 28.26 -9.63 9.19
C ASN A 55 28.22 -8.09 9.12
N LEU A 56 29.38 -7.43 9.08
CA LEU A 56 29.45 -5.97 8.95
C LEU A 56 28.92 -5.52 7.58
N ARG A 57 29.30 -6.20 6.51
CA ARG A 57 28.84 -5.92 5.15
C ARG A 57 27.32 -6.08 5.04
N GLU A 58 26.77 -7.16 5.58
CA GLU A 58 25.33 -7.43 5.62
C GLU A 58 24.60 -6.35 6.41
N HIS A 59 25.07 -6.02 7.62
CA HIS A 59 24.49 -4.96 8.44
C HIS A 59 24.45 -3.62 7.68
N ILE A 60 25.53 -3.22 7.02
CA ILE A 60 25.58 -1.98 6.22
C ILE A 60 24.57 -2.04 5.07
N ALA A 61 24.48 -3.18 4.37
CA ALA A 61 23.51 -3.36 3.29
C ALA A 61 22.06 -3.28 3.78
N GLU A 62 21.75 -3.88 4.94
CA GLU A 62 20.44 -3.80 5.57
C GLU A 62 20.08 -2.36 5.97
N ARG A 63 21.00 -1.60 6.60
CA ARG A 63 20.75 -0.19 6.94
C ARG A 63 20.47 0.66 5.70
N SER A 64 21.20 0.38 4.60
CA SER A 64 20.95 1.04 3.31
C SER A 64 19.56 0.73 2.77
N LYS A 65 19.14 -0.54 2.86
CA LYS A 65 17.83 -1.01 2.40
C LYS A 65 16.69 -0.43 3.24
N GLU A 66 16.82 -0.44 4.56
CA GLU A 66 15.89 0.21 5.49
C GLU A 66 15.71 1.69 5.13
N ARG A 67 16.81 2.43 4.96
CA ARG A 67 16.75 3.87 4.61
C ARG A 67 15.99 4.10 3.30
N LYS A 68 16.15 3.24 2.29
CA LYS A 68 15.40 3.31 1.03
C LYS A 68 13.90 3.05 1.24
N TYR A 69 13.55 2.06 2.06
CA TYR A 69 12.14 1.81 2.40
C TYR A 69 11.51 2.98 3.12
N ILE A 70 12.18 3.55 4.12
CA ILE A 70 11.63 4.71 4.84
C ILE A 70 11.48 5.92 3.93
N ALA A 71 12.42 6.17 3.01
CA ALA A 71 12.28 7.23 2.03
C ALA A 71 11.08 7.02 1.09
N ALA A 72 10.90 5.79 0.58
CA ALA A 72 9.76 5.44 -0.26
C ALA A 72 8.43 5.55 0.51
N PHE A 73 8.40 5.09 1.77
CA PHE A 73 7.24 5.20 2.63
C PHE A 73 6.88 6.66 2.95
N ILE A 74 7.87 7.53 3.20
CA ILE A 74 7.65 8.98 3.34
C ILE A 74 6.99 9.54 2.07
N SER A 75 7.43 9.14 0.87
CA SER A 75 6.80 9.57 -0.39
C SER A 75 5.35 9.11 -0.48
N ASN A 76 5.09 7.84 -0.15
CA ASN A 76 3.74 7.29 -0.10
C ASN A 76 2.83 8.06 0.87
N VAL A 77 3.29 8.36 2.09
CA VAL A 77 2.50 9.14 3.05
C VAL A 77 2.31 10.60 2.58
N LYS A 78 3.27 11.19 1.85
CA LYS A 78 3.08 12.51 1.21
C LYS A 78 1.91 12.46 0.21
N ASP A 79 1.86 11.46 -0.67
CA ASP A 79 0.74 11.27 -1.61
C ASP A 79 -0.59 11.11 -0.86
N ASP A 80 -0.58 10.31 0.21
CA ASP A 80 -1.77 10.09 1.04
C ASP A 80 -2.26 11.38 1.69
N THR A 81 -1.36 12.25 2.17
CA THR A 81 -1.78 13.54 2.71
C THR A 81 -2.44 14.42 1.64
N ALA A 82 -1.93 14.41 0.41
CA ALA A 82 -2.54 15.16 -0.68
C ALA A 82 -3.94 14.62 -1.00
N TYR A 83 -4.08 13.30 -1.09
CA TYR A 83 -5.35 12.67 -1.40
C TYR A 83 -6.37 12.80 -0.27
N LEU A 84 -5.97 12.66 1.00
CA LEU A 84 -6.81 12.93 2.15
C LEU A 84 -7.37 14.36 2.12
N ASN A 85 -6.55 15.36 1.81
CA ASN A 85 -7.04 16.75 1.68
C ASN A 85 -8.08 16.88 0.57
N TYR A 86 -7.85 16.26 -0.58
CA TYR A 86 -8.80 16.25 -1.68
C TYR A 86 -10.14 15.63 -1.26
N VAL A 87 -10.11 14.42 -0.68
CA VAL A 87 -11.35 13.72 -0.28
C VAL A 87 -12.09 14.49 0.81
N ILE A 88 -11.39 15.04 1.81
CA ILE A 88 -12.01 15.88 2.85
C ILE A 88 -12.70 17.10 2.24
N GLN A 89 -12.08 17.78 1.26
CA GLN A 89 -12.69 18.93 0.60
C GLN A 89 -13.90 18.51 -0.24
N PHE A 90 -13.79 17.41 -0.97
CA PHE A 90 -14.88 16.82 -1.73
C PHE A 90 -16.08 16.52 -0.84
N ASP A 91 -15.88 15.78 0.27
CA ASP A 91 -16.97 15.40 1.18
C ASP A 91 -17.60 16.62 1.88
N ASN A 92 -16.80 17.63 2.23
CA ASN A 92 -17.33 18.88 2.77
C ASN A 92 -18.19 19.64 1.76
N HIS A 93 -17.82 19.61 0.47
CA HIS A 93 -18.64 20.18 -0.59
C HIS A 93 -19.91 19.36 -0.80
N LEU A 94 -19.80 18.02 -0.80
CA LEU A 94 -20.90 17.10 -0.93
C LEU A 94 -21.93 17.28 0.19
N VAL A 95 -21.52 17.42 1.45
CA VAL A 95 -22.44 17.67 2.58
C VAL A 95 -23.26 18.94 2.35
N LYS A 96 -22.66 20.03 1.86
CA LYS A 96 -23.38 21.27 1.54
C LYS A 96 -24.39 21.08 0.39
N GLY A 97 -24.01 20.29 -0.61
CA GLY A 97 -24.91 19.90 -1.70
C GLY A 97 -26.09 19.05 -1.22
N VAL A 98 -25.81 18.09 -0.34
CA VAL A 98 -26.83 17.25 0.29
C VAL A 98 -27.75 18.07 1.19
N ASP A 99 -27.23 19.08 1.91
CA ASP A 99 -28.07 20.01 2.68
C ASP A 99 -29.04 20.77 1.75
N SER A 100 -28.63 21.09 0.51
CA SER A 100 -29.48 21.77 -0.49
C SER A 100 -30.64 20.89 -0.97
N ILE A 101 -30.42 19.60 -1.24
CA ILE A 101 -31.51 18.69 -1.60
C ILE A 101 -32.44 18.42 -0.42
N LEU A 102 -31.92 18.37 0.82
CA LEU A 102 -32.72 18.16 2.03
C LEU A 102 -33.69 19.31 2.33
N MET A 103 -33.42 20.52 1.84
CA MET A 103 -34.40 21.62 1.89
C MET A 103 -35.71 21.30 1.15
N LEU A 104 -35.68 20.33 0.23
CA LEU A 104 -36.84 19.88 -0.53
C LEU A 104 -37.61 18.73 0.15
N SER A 105 -37.19 18.26 1.32
CA SER A 105 -37.78 17.09 1.99
C SER A 105 -39.28 17.23 2.32
N HIS A 106 -39.73 18.47 2.51
CA HIS A 106 -41.13 18.82 2.80
C HIS A 106 -41.74 19.70 1.70
N ALA A 107 -41.05 19.86 0.56
CA ALA A 107 -41.53 20.68 -0.54
C ALA A 107 -42.58 19.94 -1.37
N ASP A 108 -43.56 20.68 -1.90
CA ASP A 108 -44.55 20.13 -2.82
C ASP A 108 -43.92 19.84 -4.19
N MET A 109 -43.68 18.57 -4.49
CA MET A 109 -43.11 18.11 -5.76
C MET A 109 -44.07 18.13 -6.94
N SER A 110 -45.34 18.53 -6.74
CA SER A 110 -46.24 18.88 -7.85
C SER A 110 -45.82 20.20 -8.52
N ARG A 111 -45.08 21.06 -7.81
CA ARG A 111 -44.52 22.31 -8.34
C ARG A 111 -43.28 22.03 -9.20
N GLU A 112 -43.31 22.51 -10.43
CA GLU A 112 -42.22 22.33 -11.40
C GLU A 112 -40.88 22.84 -10.87
N SER A 113 -40.87 24.02 -10.21
CA SER A 113 -39.66 24.61 -9.62
C SER A 113 -38.97 23.69 -8.60
N ASN A 114 -39.75 22.96 -7.80
CA ASN A 114 -39.22 22.05 -6.78
C ASN A 114 -38.65 20.79 -7.43
N ARG A 115 -39.34 20.24 -8.44
CA ARG A 115 -38.81 19.12 -9.24
C ARG A 115 -37.51 19.51 -9.94
N ARG A 116 -37.47 20.66 -10.62
CA ARG A 116 -36.26 21.15 -11.29
C ARG A 116 -35.07 21.24 -10.34
N SER A 117 -35.27 21.81 -9.15
CA SER A 117 -34.25 21.86 -8.10
C SER A 117 -33.81 20.46 -7.63
N PHE A 118 -34.76 19.54 -7.46
CA PHE A 118 -34.44 18.17 -7.09
C PHE A 118 -33.58 17.48 -8.15
N TYR A 119 -33.98 17.52 -9.43
CA TYR A 119 -33.21 16.95 -10.54
C TYR A 119 -31.80 17.57 -10.62
N HIS A 120 -31.69 18.89 -10.35
CA HIS A 120 -30.42 19.60 -10.37
C HIS A 120 -29.47 19.11 -9.30
N PHE A 121 -29.92 19.09 -8.05
CA PHE A 121 -29.11 18.64 -6.93
C PHE A 121 -28.82 17.13 -7.01
N ALA A 122 -29.78 16.34 -7.48
CA ALA A 122 -29.61 14.90 -7.67
C ALA A 122 -28.45 14.60 -8.62
N LEU A 123 -28.46 15.24 -9.80
CA LEU A 123 -27.41 15.09 -10.80
C LEU A 123 -26.05 15.57 -10.28
N GLN A 124 -26.03 16.73 -9.62
CA GLN A 124 -24.79 17.36 -9.18
C GLN A 124 -24.07 16.54 -8.09
N TYR A 125 -24.81 15.92 -7.17
CA TYR A 125 -24.24 15.41 -5.92
C TYR A 125 -24.28 13.88 -5.74
N PHE A 126 -25.09 13.14 -6.50
CA PHE A 126 -25.23 11.70 -6.30
C PHE A 126 -24.60 10.82 -7.38
N TYR A 127 -23.92 11.41 -8.38
CA TYR A 127 -23.25 10.66 -9.45
C TYR A 127 -21.72 10.70 -9.41
N ASN A 128 -21.17 11.29 -8.34
CA ASN A 128 -19.74 11.31 -8.09
C ASN A 128 -19.49 10.96 -6.62
N SER A 129 -18.45 10.17 -6.36
CA SER A 129 -17.99 9.87 -5.00
C SER A 129 -16.46 9.88 -4.95
N ALA A 130 -15.90 10.21 -3.79
CA ALA A 130 -14.47 10.15 -3.55
C ALA A 130 -14.22 9.35 -2.27
N ALA A 131 -13.79 8.10 -2.40
CA ALA A 131 -13.38 7.29 -1.25
C ALA A 131 -11.85 7.34 -1.13
N PHE A 132 -11.33 7.46 0.10
CA PHE A 132 -9.89 7.47 0.31
C PHE A 132 -9.26 6.11 0.00
N LYS A 133 -8.10 6.14 -0.64
CA LYS A 133 -7.25 4.98 -0.95
C LYS A 133 -5.79 5.38 -0.71
N SER A 134 -5.14 4.68 0.21
CA SER A 134 -3.73 4.89 0.53
C SER A 134 -2.81 4.33 -0.56
N ASN A 135 -1.71 5.02 -0.81
CA ASN A 135 -0.54 4.54 -1.52
C ASN A 135 0.26 3.62 -0.59
N ASP A 136 -0.15 2.36 -0.47
CA ASP A 136 0.43 1.42 0.49
C ASP A 136 1.55 0.54 -0.09
N VAL A 137 2.07 0.89 -1.28
CA VAL A 137 3.05 0.08 -2.04
C VAL A 137 4.25 -0.32 -1.19
N THR A 138 4.85 0.63 -0.46
CA THR A 138 6.03 0.34 0.37
C THR A 138 5.69 -0.56 1.56
N LEU A 139 4.53 -0.36 2.20
CA LEU A 139 4.10 -1.21 3.31
C LEU A 139 3.81 -2.64 2.83
N GLN A 140 3.17 -2.78 1.68
CA GLN A 140 2.93 -4.09 1.07
C GLN A 140 4.25 -4.78 0.72
N GLN A 141 5.21 -4.05 0.16
CA GLN A 141 6.53 -4.61 -0.14
C GLN A 141 7.23 -5.09 1.14
N LEU A 142 7.34 -4.24 2.16
CA LEU A 142 7.94 -4.58 3.46
C LEU A 142 7.31 -5.85 4.08
N LYS A 143 5.98 -5.99 3.96
CA LYS A 143 5.24 -7.14 4.47
C LYS A 143 5.49 -8.40 3.65
N ASN A 144 5.41 -8.31 2.33
CA ASN A 144 5.48 -9.46 1.42
C ASN A 144 6.90 -10.04 1.31
N THR A 145 7.94 -9.20 1.45
CA THR A 145 9.33 -9.67 1.44
C THR A 145 9.85 -10.08 2.82
N GLY A 146 9.06 -9.88 3.89
CA GLY A 146 9.51 -10.09 5.27
C GLY A 146 10.55 -9.07 5.74
N ASP A 147 10.70 -7.95 5.01
CA ASP A 147 11.69 -6.91 5.28
C ASP A 147 11.29 -5.97 6.44
N PHE A 148 10.11 -6.13 7.02
CA PHE A 148 9.74 -5.40 8.25
C PHE A 148 10.77 -5.57 9.38
N LYS A 149 11.43 -6.74 9.46
CA LYS A 149 12.50 -7.02 10.43
C LYS A 149 13.77 -6.17 10.22
N LEU A 150 13.93 -5.56 9.05
CA LEU A 150 15.07 -4.70 8.75
C LEU A 150 14.98 -3.34 9.47
N ILE A 151 13.78 -2.93 9.89
CA ILE A 151 13.58 -1.69 10.64
C ILE A 151 14.14 -1.89 12.05
N GLU A 152 15.32 -1.34 12.33
CA GLU A 152 16.01 -1.49 13.63
C GLU A 152 15.20 -0.87 14.77
N LYS A 153 14.66 0.31 14.46
CA LYS A 153 14.08 1.22 15.44
C LYS A 153 12.66 0.75 15.71
N GLY A 154 12.46 0.05 16.83
CA GLY A 154 11.14 -0.48 17.21
C GLY A 154 10.02 0.56 17.15
N HIS A 155 10.27 1.78 17.63
CA HIS A 155 9.31 2.88 17.58
C HIS A 155 8.97 3.36 16.16
N VAL A 156 9.88 3.18 15.18
CA VAL A 156 9.60 3.43 13.76
C VAL A 156 8.70 2.33 13.20
N ALA A 157 9.02 1.07 13.47
CA ALA A 157 8.21 -0.07 13.03
C ALA A 157 6.78 0.00 13.61
N ASP A 158 6.65 0.37 14.88
CA ASP A 158 5.37 0.59 15.55
C ASP A 158 4.57 1.72 14.89
N SER A 159 5.24 2.81 14.51
CA SER A 159 4.62 3.96 13.85
C SER A 159 4.09 3.62 12.45
N LEU A 160 4.85 2.85 11.67
CA LEU A 160 4.41 2.34 10.35
C LEU A 160 3.21 1.42 10.48
N THR A 161 3.27 0.51 11.45
CA THR A 161 2.19 -0.47 11.71
C THR A 161 0.92 0.23 12.19
N LYS A 162 1.06 1.21 13.09
CA LYS A 162 -0.06 2.03 13.54
C LYS A 162 -0.71 2.77 12.38
N TYR A 163 0.09 3.41 11.52
CA TYR A 163 -0.43 4.09 10.33
C TYR A 163 -1.24 3.14 9.44
N ALA A 164 -0.68 1.95 9.15
CA ALA A 164 -1.36 0.94 8.35
C ALA A 164 -2.69 0.48 8.98
N SER A 165 -2.72 0.29 10.30
CA SER A 165 -3.93 -0.07 11.05
C SER A 165 -4.99 1.02 11.00
N ASP A 166 -4.59 2.28 11.22
CA ASP A 166 -5.50 3.43 11.14
C ASP A 166 -6.12 3.55 9.73
N VAL A 167 -5.36 3.26 8.66
CA VAL A 167 -5.89 3.18 7.28
C VAL A 167 -6.95 2.07 7.12
N GLN A 168 -6.79 0.90 7.74
CA GLN A 168 -7.80 -0.16 7.65
C GLN A 168 -9.15 0.24 8.27
N ASN A 169 -9.12 1.02 9.36
CA ASN A 169 -10.34 1.57 9.96
C ASN A 169 -11.03 2.55 8.99
N ILE A 170 -10.25 3.35 8.25
CA ILE A 170 -10.79 4.26 7.23
C ILE A 170 -11.43 3.48 6.08
N TYR A 171 -10.82 2.38 5.62
CA TYR A 171 -11.41 1.53 4.59
C TYR A 171 -12.73 0.92 5.05
N SER A 172 -12.79 0.39 6.27
CA SER A 172 -14.03 -0.15 6.84
C SER A 172 -15.15 0.90 6.88
N GLN A 173 -14.82 2.14 7.27
CA GLN A 173 -15.80 3.23 7.25
C GLN A 173 -16.14 3.69 5.82
N GLY A 174 -15.17 3.68 4.91
CA GLY A 174 -15.35 3.99 3.49
C GLY A 174 -16.28 3.00 2.79
N ASP A 175 -16.22 1.72 3.14
CA ASP A 175 -17.14 0.71 2.64
C ASP A 175 -18.58 0.99 3.09
N TYR A 176 -18.78 1.39 4.34
CA TYR A 176 -20.09 1.81 4.85
C TYR A 176 -20.62 3.05 4.12
N TYR A 177 -19.77 4.06 3.91
CA TYR A 177 -20.08 5.23 3.09
C TYR A 177 -20.51 4.84 1.67
N ASN A 178 -19.73 3.98 1.01
CA ASN A 178 -19.99 3.54 -0.37
C ASN A 178 -21.28 2.70 -0.47
N ALA A 179 -21.59 1.89 0.54
CA ALA A 179 -22.84 1.13 0.58
C ALA A 179 -24.05 2.05 0.64
N TYR A 180 -24.02 3.10 1.47
CA TYR A 180 -25.09 4.09 1.55
C TYR A 180 -25.24 4.91 0.27
N PHE A 181 -24.12 5.30 -0.34
CA PHE A 181 -24.13 5.98 -1.63
C PHE A 181 -24.83 5.15 -2.72
N LYS A 182 -24.52 3.85 -2.81
CA LYS A 182 -25.17 2.93 -3.75
C LYS A 182 -26.66 2.72 -3.47
N ASP A 183 -27.07 2.62 -2.20
CA ASP A 183 -28.49 2.52 -1.81
C ASP A 183 -29.28 3.79 -2.21
N ILE A 184 -28.66 4.97 -2.13
CA ILE A 184 -29.29 6.21 -2.62
C ILE A 184 -29.46 6.17 -4.14
N LEU A 185 -28.41 5.80 -4.89
CA LEU A 185 -28.48 5.69 -6.35
C LEU A 185 -29.62 4.75 -6.79
N ALA A 186 -29.71 3.56 -6.19
CA ALA A 186 -30.78 2.61 -6.50
C ALA A 186 -32.18 3.20 -6.26
N ARG A 187 -32.35 4.02 -5.20
CA ARG A 187 -33.63 4.67 -4.90
C ARG A 187 -33.94 5.85 -5.82
N LEU A 188 -32.91 6.59 -6.24
CA LEU A 188 -33.05 7.65 -7.24
C LEU A 188 -33.57 7.08 -8.56
N ASP A 189 -33.04 5.93 -9.00
CA ASP A 189 -33.46 5.23 -10.23
C ASP A 189 -34.93 4.79 -10.18
N GLU A 190 -35.48 4.51 -8.99
CA GLU A 190 -36.90 4.19 -8.81
C GLU A 190 -37.83 5.40 -8.88
N ILE A 191 -37.33 6.60 -8.58
CA ILE A 191 -38.15 7.81 -8.38
C ILE A 191 -38.18 8.67 -9.64
N TYR A 192 -37.03 8.90 -10.29
CA TYR A 192 -36.93 9.85 -11.39
C TYR A 192 -36.24 9.27 -12.62
N ASP A 193 -36.41 9.95 -13.76
CA ASP A 193 -35.84 9.52 -15.03
C ASP A 193 -34.50 10.22 -15.31
N ILE A 194 -33.39 9.51 -15.09
CA ILE A 194 -32.04 10.02 -15.36
C ILE A 194 -31.76 10.17 -16.86
N THR A 195 -32.47 9.44 -17.73
CA THR A 195 -32.22 9.46 -19.18
C THR A 195 -32.49 10.84 -19.80
N LEU A 196 -33.27 11.68 -19.11
CA LEU A 196 -33.55 13.06 -19.50
C LEU A 196 -32.29 13.92 -19.63
N PHE A 197 -31.23 13.61 -18.89
CA PHE A 197 -29.96 14.34 -19.00
C PHE A 197 -29.18 14.02 -20.29
N GLY A 198 -29.54 12.96 -21.01
CA GLY A 198 -29.07 12.71 -22.37
C GLY A 198 -29.83 13.48 -23.45
N ASP A 199 -30.97 14.08 -23.11
CA ASP A 199 -31.79 14.88 -24.03
C ASP A 199 -31.39 16.36 -23.92
N SER A 200 -30.83 16.89 -25.02
CA SER A 200 -30.38 18.29 -25.14
C SER A 200 -31.46 19.35 -24.85
N THR A 201 -32.74 18.95 -24.87
CA THR A 201 -33.86 19.84 -24.54
C THR A 201 -34.10 19.98 -23.04
N TYR A 202 -33.53 19.10 -22.21
CA TYR A 202 -33.51 19.21 -20.74
C TYR A 202 -32.16 19.72 -20.23
N GLN A 203 -31.05 19.30 -20.83
CA GLN A 203 -29.72 19.76 -20.45
C GLN A 203 -28.82 19.96 -21.67
N LYS A 204 -28.16 21.12 -21.76
CA LYS A 204 -27.19 21.41 -22.83
C LYS A 204 -25.96 22.09 -22.23
N ASP A 205 -24.76 21.62 -22.60
CA ASP A 205 -23.48 22.18 -22.14
C ASP A 205 -23.39 22.33 -20.61
N GLY A 206 -23.94 21.35 -19.88
CA GLY A 206 -24.01 21.34 -18.41
C GLY A 206 -25.11 22.21 -17.80
N GLN A 207 -25.84 23.00 -18.60
CA GLN A 207 -26.90 23.89 -18.12
C GLN A 207 -28.29 23.27 -18.28
N MET A 208 -29.16 23.52 -17.29
CA MET A 208 -30.56 23.10 -17.35
C MET A 208 -31.38 24.02 -18.24
N MET A 209 -32.06 23.42 -19.21
CA MET A 209 -32.98 24.10 -20.11
C MET A 209 -34.35 24.31 -19.45
N ASN A 210 -35.20 25.15 -20.05
CA ASN A 210 -36.52 25.50 -19.49
C ASN A 210 -37.62 24.46 -19.77
N LYS A 211 -37.26 23.26 -20.22
CA LYS A 211 -38.23 22.18 -20.44
C LYS A 211 -38.69 21.63 -19.08
N PRO A 212 -40.01 21.57 -18.80
CA PRO A 212 -40.51 21.07 -17.53
C PRO A 212 -40.11 19.62 -17.26
N PHE A 213 -39.55 19.35 -16.09
CA PHE A 213 -39.25 17.98 -15.66
C PHE A 213 -40.53 17.19 -15.34
N PRO A 214 -40.62 15.91 -15.76
CA PRO A 214 -41.80 15.09 -15.52
C PRO A 214 -42.00 14.84 -14.02
N PRO A 215 -43.25 14.55 -13.60
CA PRO A 215 -43.53 14.08 -12.24
C PRO A 215 -42.71 12.84 -11.90
N PHE A 216 -42.41 12.64 -10.61
CA PHE A 216 -41.77 11.40 -10.16
C PHE A 216 -42.71 10.21 -10.29
N ARG A 217 -42.13 9.02 -10.46
CA ARG A 217 -42.87 7.76 -10.66
C ARG A 217 -43.67 7.33 -9.42
N ASP A 218 -43.19 7.68 -8.22
CA ASP A 218 -43.88 7.45 -6.93
C ASP A 218 -43.51 8.53 -5.91
N ASN A 219 -44.48 9.39 -5.57
CA ASN A 219 -44.31 10.50 -4.65
C ASN A 219 -44.67 10.19 -3.19
N ASN A 220 -45.50 9.18 -2.94
CA ASN A 220 -46.19 9.07 -1.65
C ASN A 220 -45.47 8.15 -0.66
N VAL A 221 -44.72 7.16 -1.16
CA VAL A 221 -44.02 6.19 -0.31
C VAL A 221 -42.51 6.27 -0.51
N LYS A 222 -42.04 6.28 -1.76
CA LYS A 222 -40.61 6.18 -2.05
C LYS A 222 -39.83 7.46 -1.78
N LEU A 223 -40.41 8.62 -2.09
CA LEU A 223 -39.75 9.90 -1.93
C LEU A 223 -39.40 10.24 -0.47
N PRO A 224 -40.29 10.07 0.53
CA PRO A 224 -39.92 10.25 1.94
C PRO A 224 -38.81 9.29 2.40
N VAL A 225 -38.85 8.04 1.96
CA VAL A 225 -37.82 7.04 2.27
C VAL A 225 -36.47 7.45 1.68
N LEU A 226 -36.45 7.96 0.45
CA LEU A 226 -35.24 8.52 -0.17
C LEU A 226 -34.68 9.67 0.67
N PHE A 227 -35.50 10.63 1.10
CA PHE A 227 -35.02 11.74 1.93
C PHE A 227 -34.42 11.28 3.27
N ASN A 228 -35.00 10.27 3.92
CA ASN A 228 -34.41 9.67 5.12
C ASN A 228 -33.02 9.06 4.85
N LYS A 229 -32.86 8.41 3.69
CA LYS A 229 -31.58 7.83 3.25
C LYS A 229 -30.56 8.90 2.92
N ILE A 230 -30.97 9.97 2.24
CA ILE A 230 -30.13 11.14 1.96
C ILE A 230 -29.65 11.79 3.27
N PHE A 231 -30.54 11.95 4.26
CA PHE A 231 -30.16 12.49 5.57
C PHE A 231 -29.17 11.57 6.30
N SER A 232 -29.38 10.25 6.23
CA SER A 232 -28.44 9.28 6.79
C SER A 232 -27.07 9.38 6.13
N PHE A 233 -27.02 9.47 4.80
CA PHE A 233 -25.79 9.66 4.05
C PHE A 233 -25.08 10.96 4.40
N ARG A 234 -25.82 12.06 4.59
CA ARG A 234 -25.28 13.33 5.07
C ARG A 234 -24.52 13.16 6.39
N ILE A 235 -25.09 12.42 7.36
CA ILE A 235 -24.43 12.14 8.64
C ILE A 235 -23.17 11.29 8.44
N ILE A 236 -23.27 10.24 7.61
CA ILE A 236 -22.18 9.31 7.36
C ILE A 236 -21.00 10.00 6.67
N THR A 237 -21.26 10.77 5.61
CA THR A 237 -20.26 11.55 4.87
C THR A 237 -19.57 12.56 5.78
N TYR A 238 -20.33 13.30 6.58
CA TYR A 238 -19.76 14.23 7.56
C TYR A 238 -18.88 13.49 8.57
N SER A 239 -19.36 12.39 9.13
CA SER A 239 -18.60 11.58 10.08
C SER A 239 -17.32 11.02 9.46
N TYR A 240 -17.38 10.52 8.22
CA TYR A 240 -16.21 10.00 7.50
C TYR A 240 -15.13 11.07 7.36
N ALA A 241 -15.49 12.27 6.88
CA ALA A 241 -14.56 13.37 6.73
C ALA A 241 -13.99 13.86 8.07
N GLU A 242 -14.84 14.12 9.06
CA GLU A 242 -14.46 14.76 10.32
C GLU A 242 -13.82 13.81 11.33
N ASN A 243 -14.34 12.59 11.46
CA ASN A 243 -13.94 11.67 12.52
C ASN A 243 -12.91 10.62 12.07
N TYR A 244 -12.71 10.44 10.76
CA TYR A 244 -11.75 9.46 10.23
C TYR A 244 -10.67 10.11 9.37
N LEU A 245 -11.04 10.84 8.31
CA LEU A 245 -10.07 11.38 7.37
C LEU A 245 -9.24 12.53 7.96
N LYS A 246 -9.85 13.49 8.66
CA LYS A 246 -9.12 14.60 9.30
C LYS A 246 -8.13 14.12 10.38
N PRO A 247 -8.50 13.21 11.30
CA PRO A 247 -7.56 12.62 12.24
C PRO A 247 -6.42 11.89 11.54
N GLN A 248 -6.72 11.11 10.48
CA GLN A 248 -5.67 10.44 9.70
C GLN A 248 -4.73 11.43 9.05
N LEU A 249 -5.24 12.52 8.47
CA LEU A 249 -4.41 13.56 7.86
C LEU A 249 -3.46 14.19 8.89
N LYS A 250 -3.95 14.45 10.11
CA LYS A 250 -3.13 14.95 11.21
C LYS A 250 -2.05 13.92 11.60
N SER A 251 -2.44 12.65 11.77
CA SER A 251 -1.53 11.55 12.08
C SER A 251 -0.44 11.38 11.02
N ALA A 252 -0.82 11.40 9.73
CA ALA A 252 0.07 11.32 8.58
C ALA A 252 1.11 12.46 8.56
N LYS A 253 0.67 13.70 8.82
CA LYS A 253 1.60 14.85 8.91
C LYS A 253 2.58 14.70 10.07
N SER A 254 2.10 14.25 11.23
CA SER A 254 2.97 13.97 12.39
C SER A 254 3.97 12.86 12.09
N LEU A 255 3.54 11.78 11.41
CA LEU A 255 4.38 10.67 11.00
C LEU A 255 5.47 11.11 10.02
N LEU A 256 5.14 11.94 9.03
CA LEU A 256 6.11 12.51 8.09
C LEU A 256 7.21 13.29 8.82
N SER A 257 6.83 14.19 9.72
CA SER A 257 7.79 14.97 10.51
C SER A 257 8.66 14.08 11.40
N PHE A 258 8.06 13.07 12.02
CA PHE A 258 8.75 12.09 12.84
C PHE A 258 9.79 11.30 12.04
N LEU A 259 9.40 10.66 10.93
CA LEU A 259 10.30 9.83 10.13
C LEU A 259 11.44 10.64 9.50
N LYS A 260 11.16 11.85 9.01
CA LYS A 260 12.20 12.75 8.49
C LYS A 260 13.24 13.10 9.53
N LYS A 261 12.80 13.44 10.74
CA LYS A 261 13.70 13.72 11.87
C LYS A 261 14.52 12.48 12.23
N GLU A 262 13.87 11.32 12.34
CA GLU A 262 14.49 10.07 12.82
C GLU A 262 15.56 9.51 11.87
N TYR A 263 15.47 9.81 10.57
CA TYR A 263 16.42 9.38 9.54
C TYR A 263 17.24 10.52 8.92
N GLY A 264 17.13 11.74 9.46
CA GLY A 264 17.86 12.91 8.94
C GLY A 264 17.56 13.20 7.47
N MET A 265 16.31 13.04 7.05
CA MET A 265 15.87 13.30 5.68
C MET A 265 15.23 14.71 5.61
N THR A 266 15.72 15.57 4.72
CA THR A 266 15.09 16.86 4.41
C THR A 266 14.01 16.71 3.34
N ASP A 267 13.15 17.72 3.23
CA ASP A 267 11.95 17.74 2.38
C ASP A 267 12.19 17.51 0.89
#